data_AF-A0A2T0BEC4-F1
#
_entry.id   AF-A0A2T0BEC4-F1
#
_cell.length_a   1.000
_cell.length_b   1.000
_cell.length_c   1.000
_cell.angle_alpha   90.00
_cell.angle_beta   90.00
_cell.angle_gamma   90.00
#
_symmetry.space_group_name_H-M   'P 1'
#
loop_
_entity.id
_entity.type
_entity.pdbx_description
1 polymer ?
#
loop_
_entity_poly.entity_id
_entity_poly.type
_entity_poly.pdbx_seq_one_letter_code
_entity_poly.pdbx_strand_id
1 'polypeptide(L)' 'MERWEYKTIKVELKGFSGGILEVENFNGELNKLGEEGWELTSCFATNAAQGHSRDAISVFKRRK' A
#
# COMPACT_ATOMS: atom_id res chain seq x y z
N MET A 1 20.45 17.56 -9.73
CA MET A 1 19.86 16.20 -9.81
C MET A 1 18.58 16.19 -9.02
N GLU A 2 17.50 15.65 -9.59
CA GLU A 2 16.25 15.44 -8.85
C GLU A 2 16.49 14.43 -7.72
N ARG A 3 15.98 14.75 -6.52
CA ARG A 3 16.01 13.86 -5.35
C ARG A 3 14.60 13.39 -5.06
N TRP A 4 14.47 12.16 -4.61
CA TRP A 4 13.19 11.54 -4.31
C TRP A 4 13.12 11.17 -2.83
N GLU A 5 11.96 11.39 -2.25
CA GLU A 5 11.54 10.82 -0.97
C GLU A 5 10.61 9.64 -1.25
N TYR A 6 10.73 8.55 -0.49
CA TYR A 6 9.90 7.36 -0.65
C TYR A 6 9.12 7.09 0.64
N LYS A 7 7.88 6.64 0.47
CA LYS A 7 6.97 6.27 1.57
C LYS A 7 6.33 4.92 1.25
N THR A 8 6.31 4.04 2.23
CA THR A 8 5.67 2.72 2.11
C THR A 8 4.55 2.63 3.11
N ILE A 9 3.35 2.24 2.66
CA ILE A 9 2.24 1.88 3.54
C ILE A 9 2.00 0.38 3.48
N LYS A 10 1.53 -0.16 4.60
CA LYS A 10 1.13 -1.55 4.75
C LYS A 10 -0.29 -1.59 5.30
N VAL A 11 -1.15 -2.34 4.62
CA VAL A 11 -2.53 -2.58 5.05
C VAL A 11 -2.72 -4.08 5.25
N GLU A 12 -3.10 -4.46 6.46
CA GLU A 12 -3.36 -5.87 6.79
C GLU A 12 -4.66 -6.33 6.13
N LEU A 13 -4.62 -7.50 5.49
CA LEU A 13 -5.79 -8.13 4.89
C LEU A 13 -6.62 -8.79 5.98
N LYS A 14 -7.92 -8.49 5.99
CA LYS A 14 -8.88 -9.01 6.95
C LYS A 14 -9.47 -10.36 6.50
N GLY A 15 -10.34 -10.94 7.34
CA GLY A 15 -11.04 -12.20 7.08
C GLY A 15 -10.44 -13.37 7.86
N PHE A 16 -11.25 -14.41 8.10
CA PHE A 16 -10.88 -15.57 8.92
C PHE A 16 -9.65 -16.34 8.38
N SER A 17 -9.41 -16.27 7.07
CA SER A 17 -8.27 -16.88 6.38
C SER A 17 -7.22 -15.86 5.91
N GLY A 18 -7.36 -14.57 6.29
CA GLY A 18 -6.71 -13.47 5.58
C GLY A 18 -7.19 -13.34 4.13
N GLY A 19 -6.67 -12.36 3.41
CA GLY A 19 -6.89 -12.19 1.97
C GLY A 19 -8.01 -11.24 1.54
N ILE A 20 -8.83 -10.72 2.45
CA ILE A 20 -9.84 -9.71 2.10
C ILE A 20 -9.27 -8.32 2.34
N LEU A 21 -9.03 -7.58 1.26
CA LEU A 21 -8.68 -6.17 1.33
C LEU A 21 -9.95 -5.34 1.52
N GLU A 22 -9.98 -4.51 2.55
CA GLU A 22 -11.04 -3.51 2.69
C GLU A 22 -10.72 -2.35 1.73
N VAL A 23 -11.42 -2.33 0.59
CA VAL A 23 -11.08 -1.47 -0.56
C VAL A 23 -11.39 0.00 -0.29
N GLU A 24 -12.45 0.33 0.44
CA GLU A 24 -12.82 1.72 0.71
C GLU A 24 -11.78 2.42 1.59
N ASN A 25 -11.35 1.77 2.67
CA ASN A 25 -10.29 2.25 3.55
C ASN A 25 -8.96 2.32 2.81
N PHE A 26 -8.64 1.30 2.01
CA PHE A 26 -7.40 1.30 1.21
C PHE A 26 -7.37 2.48 0.24
N ASN A 27 -8.45 2.70 -0.51
CA ASN A 27 -8.58 3.84 -1.42
C ASN A 27 -8.50 5.18 -0.67
N GLY A 28 -9.07 5.28 0.52
CA GLY A 28 -8.96 6.46 1.37
C GLY A 28 -7.51 6.82 1.68
N GLU A 29 -6.68 5.85 2.05
CA GLU A 29 -5.25 6.06 2.29
C GLU A 29 -4.49 6.44 1.02
N LEU A 30 -4.78 5.77 -0.12
CA LEU A 30 -4.15 6.12 -1.41
C LEU A 30 -4.49 7.56 -1.82
N ASN A 31 -5.75 7.96 -1.71
CA ASN A 31 -6.23 9.30 -2.08
C ASN A 31 -5.61 10.38 -1.18
N LYS A 32 -5.58 10.15 0.14
CA LYS A 32 -4.92 11.06 1.08
C LYS A 32 -3.45 11.30 0.73
N LEU A 33 -2.73 10.24 0.36
CA LEU A 33 -1.33 10.36 -0.07
C LEU A 33 -1.21 11.10 -1.40
N GLY A 34 -2.12 10.85 -2.34
CA GLY A 34 -2.22 11.63 -3.59
C GLY A 34 -2.43 13.13 -3.34
N GLU A 35 -3.32 13.49 -2.41
CA GLU A 35 -3.55 14.88 -1.99
C GLU A 35 -2.31 15.52 -1.33
N GLU A 36 -1.52 14.74 -0.58
CA GLU A 36 -0.23 15.14 -0.01
C GLU A 36 0.92 15.26 -1.05
N GLY A 37 0.63 14.95 -2.33
CA GLY A 37 1.56 15.03 -3.45
C GLY A 37 2.44 13.78 -3.65
N TRP A 38 2.07 12.64 -3.05
CA TRP A 38 2.76 11.37 -3.27
C TRP A 38 2.23 10.67 -4.54
N GLU A 39 3.14 10.12 -5.34
CA GLU A 39 2.83 9.32 -6.52
C GLU A 39 3.00 7.83 -6.18
N LEU A 40 1.96 7.02 -6.40
CA LEU A 40 2.01 5.56 -6.24
C LEU A 40 2.89 4.95 -7.34
N THR A 41 3.91 4.18 -6.96
CA THR A 41 4.85 3.55 -7.90
C THR A 41 4.72 2.03 -7.96
N SER A 42 4.26 1.40 -6.88
CA SER A 42 4.07 -0.05 -6.83
C SER A 42 3.03 -0.43 -5.79
N CYS A 43 2.27 -1.47 -6.06
CA CYS A 43 1.34 -2.09 -5.12
C CYS A 43 1.39 -3.61 -5.28
N PHE A 44 1.61 -4.35 -4.20
CA PHE A 44 1.73 -5.81 -4.20
C PHE A 44 1.29 -6.39 -2.86
N ALA A 45 0.85 -7.66 -2.88
CA ALA A 45 0.51 -8.38 -1.66
C ALA A 45 1.72 -9.18 -1.15
N THR A 46 1.87 -9.30 0.16
CA THR A 46 2.80 -10.24 0.78
C THR A 46 2.11 -11.58 1.03
N ASN A 47 2.82 -12.66 0.74
CA ASN A 47 2.33 -14.00 1.05
C ASN A 47 2.81 -14.43 2.45
N ALA A 48 1.91 -14.98 3.24
CA ALA A 48 2.17 -15.72 4.47
C ALA A 48 2.56 -17.17 4.15
N ALA A 49 2.87 -17.92 5.21
CA ALA A 49 3.04 -19.37 5.12
C ALA A 49 1.81 -20.02 4.46
N GLN A 50 2.05 -21.03 3.63
CA GLN A 50 1.03 -21.73 2.82
C GLN A 50 0.32 -20.89 1.73
N GLY A 51 0.87 -19.74 1.32
CA GLY A 51 0.40 -19.03 0.13
C GLY A 51 -0.81 -18.10 0.34
N HIS A 52 -1.27 -17.92 1.59
CA HIS A 52 -2.28 -16.92 1.92
C HIS A 52 -1.69 -15.52 1.92
N SER A 53 -2.33 -14.54 1.29
CA SER A 53 -1.86 -13.15 1.36
C SER A 53 -2.18 -12.53 2.73
N ARG A 54 -1.20 -11.86 3.35
CA ARG A 54 -1.35 -11.25 4.68
C ARG A 54 -1.50 -9.73 4.63
N ASP A 55 -0.68 -9.06 3.83
CA ASP A 55 -0.68 -7.60 3.76
C ASP A 55 -0.72 -7.13 2.30
N ALA A 56 -1.36 -5.99 2.06
CA ALA A 56 -1.16 -5.17 0.87
C ALA A 56 -0.08 -4.12 1.18
N ILE A 57 0.94 -4.05 0.33
CA ILE A 57 2.02 -3.07 0.40
C ILE A 57 1.87 -2.11 -0.76
N SER A 58 1.98 -0.81 -0.49
CA SER A 58 2.04 0.22 -1.52
C SER A 58 3.23 1.14 -1.29
N VAL A 59 3.98 1.39 -2.35
CA VAL A 59 5.18 2.23 -2.35
C VAL A 59 4.90 3.48 -3.15
N PHE A 60 5.26 4.62 -2.57
CA PHE A 60 5.09 5.93 -3.14
C PHE A 60 6.42 6.67 -3.24
N LYS A 61 6.48 7.64 -4.16
CA LYS A 61 7.58 8.61 -4.25
C LYS A 61 7.03 10.03 -4.28
N ARG A 62 7.84 10.99 -3.84
CA ARG A 62 7.61 12.44 -4.03
C ARG A 62 8.94 13.13 -4.29
N ARG A 63 8.92 14.21 -5.07
CA ARG A 63 10.12 15.05 -5.26
C ARG A 63 10.51 15.71 -3.94
N LYS A 64 11.81 15.74 -3.66
CA LYS A 64 12.43 16.38 -2.49
C LYS A 64 13.01 17.75 -2.85
#